data_AF-A0A6A4NM00-F1
#
_entry.id   AF-A0A6A4NM00-F1
#
_cell.length_a   1.000
_cell.length_b   1.000
_cell.length_c   1.000
_cell.angle_alpha   90.00
_cell.angle_beta   90.00
_cell.angle_gamma   90.00
#
_symmetry.space_group_name_H-M   'P 1'
#
loop_
_entity.id
_entity.type
_entity.pdbx_description
1 polymer ?
#
loop_
_entity_poly.entity_id
_entity_poly.type
_entity_poly.pdbx_seq_one_letter_code
_entity_poly.pdbx_strand_id
1 'polypeptide(L)'
;MVHEMRSHVHASGEEEKVIMTRKQKAESKTQEVEHSPKKAKVENEDDGHTNGKHAPDDVSVEYDEFCKAINEHLSVDQLKEILEANGLHSSGSDLEFRRRCQDLLFYGALEKCPVCNGSLEFDGRIFSCKGFYSEWASCTFSTRDPPRKEEPINIPDSVQNSLVSDLLKKYQDPSKRPQMNVSLLADKPFTGMMISLMGRLTRTHHYWKRTIEKHGGMVANSIIGATCLVASPAERDRGGTSKLAEAM
;
A
#
# COMPACT_ATOMS: atom_id res chain seq x y z
N MET A 1 58.50 -25.78 16.18
CA MET A 1 59.57 -26.45 15.42
C MET A 1 58.87 -27.04 14.19
N VAL A 2 58.78 -26.32 13.08
CA VAL A 2 59.85 -26.11 12.10
C VAL A 2 59.87 -24.65 11.62
N HIS A 3 61.10 -24.16 11.41
CA HIS A 3 61.50 -22.84 10.93
C HIS A 3 61.34 -22.69 9.41
N GLU A 4 61.11 -21.45 8.93
CA GLU A 4 61.92 -20.68 7.96
C GLU A 4 61.05 -19.54 7.36
N MET A 5 61.28 -18.26 7.65
CA MET A 5 62.37 -17.33 7.24
C MET A 5 62.15 -16.66 5.87
N ARG A 6 61.38 -15.56 5.91
CA ARG A 6 61.69 -14.19 5.46
C ARG A 6 62.47 -13.95 4.14
N SER A 7 61.89 -13.09 3.31
CA SER A 7 62.63 -11.97 2.68
C SER A 7 61.72 -10.81 2.31
N HIS A 8 62.06 -9.62 2.81
CA HIS A 8 61.51 -8.30 2.48
C HIS A 8 62.20 -7.72 1.24
N VAL A 9 61.51 -6.86 0.47
CA VAL A 9 62.08 -5.62 -0.09
C VAL A 9 61.01 -4.51 -0.06
N HIS A 10 61.37 -3.36 0.51
CA HIS A 10 60.65 -2.08 0.45
C HIS A 10 61.05 -1.31 -0.82
N ALA A 11 60.13 -0.52 -1.38
CA ALA A 11 60.46 0.78 -1.99
C ALA A 11 59.20 1.68 -2.04
N SER A 12 59.39 2.89 -1.53
CA SER A 12 58.48 4.04 -1.45
C SER A 12 58.39 4.80 -2.77
N GLY A 13 57.30 5.55 -2.99
CA GLY A 13 57.22 6.60 -4.00
C GLY A 13 55.85 7.28 -4.02
N GLU A 14 55.75 8.43 -3.35
CA GLU A 14 54.71 9.45 -3.61
C GLU A 14 54.97 10.09 -4.97
N GLU A 15 53.94 10.39 -5.76
CA GLU A 15 53.90 11.61 -6.60
C GLU A 15 52.48 11.93 -7.09
N GLU A 16 52.21 13.23 -7.13
CA GLU A 16 50.95 13.92 -7.35
C GLU A 16 50.74 14.29 -8.83
N LYS A 17 49.47 14.54 -9.21
CA LYS A 17 48.95 15.21 -10.43
C LYS A 17 48.92 14.42 -11.74
N VAL A 18 47.75 14.38 -12.38
CA VAL A 18 47.34 15.32 -13.44
C VAL A 18 45.90 14.99 -13.91
N ILE A 19 45.07 16.04 -13.91
CA ILE A 19 43.74 16.10 -14.52
C ILE A 19 43.87 16.08 -16.04
N MET A 20 43.11 15.24 -16.75
CA MET A 20 42.80 15.45 -18.17
C MET A 20 41.34 15.11 -18.49
N THR A 21 40.53 16.15 -18.58
CA THR A 21 39.28 16.21 -19.34
C THR A 21 39.55 15.93 -20.83
N ARG A 22 38.76 15.06 -21.47
CA ARG A 22 38.52 15.14 -22.92
C ARG A 22 37.12 14.65 -23.31
N LYS A 23 36.33 15.65 -23.68
CA LYS A 23 35.05 15.67 -24.39
C LYS A 23 35.29 15.27 -25.85
N GLN A 24 34.50 14.34 -26.40
CA GLN A 24 34.32 14.23 -27.85
C GLN A 24 32.84 14.03 -28.20
N LYS A 25 32.37 14.90 -29.09
CA LYS A 25 31.06 14.96 -29.75
C LYS A 25 31.35 15.02 -31.26
N ALA A 26 30.61 14.25 -32.06
CA ALA A 26 30.09 14.53 -33.42
C ALA A 26 29.71 13.16 -34.05
N GLU A 27 28.44 12.84 -34.34
CA GLU A 27 27.61 13.25 -35.52
C GLU A 27 28.31 12.90 -36.86
N SER A 28 27.73 12.25 -37.89
CA SER A 28 26.33 12.05 -38.29
C SER A 28 26.21 11.16 -39.57
N LYS A 29 24.95 10.76 -39.89
CA LYS A 29 24.30 10.44 -41.20
C LYS A 29 24.10 8.98 -41.69
N THR A 30 22.86 8.53 -41.47
CA THR A 30 21.80 8.09 -42.44
C THR A 30 22.12 7.17 -43.62
N GLN A 31 21.40 6.03 -43.69
CA GLN A 31 20.64 5.56 -44.87
C GLN A 31 19.66 4.40 -44.51
N GLU A 32 18.41 4.54 -44.97
CA GLU A 32 17.32 3.53 -44.96
C GLU A 32 17.61 2.37 -45.91
N VAL A 33 17.13 1.14 -45.61
CA VAL A 33 16.38 0.25 -46.54
C VAL A 33 15.55 -0.76 -45.71
N GLU A 34 14.30 -0.93 -46.14
CA GLU A 34 13.24 -1.84 -45.69
C GLU A 34 13.62 -3.34 -45.62
N HIS A 35 13.02 -4.08 -44.68
CA HIS A 35 12.35 -5.34 -45.00
C HIS A 35 11.44 -5.84 -43.85
N SER A 36 10.19 -6.15 -44.20
CA SER A 36 9.30 -7.16 -43.59
C SER A 36 8.66 -7.92 -44.77
N PRO A 37 7.93 -9.06 -44.64
CA PRO A 37 7.63 -9.92 -43.49
C PRO A 37 7.82 -11.43 -43.77
N LYS A 38 7.83 -12.31 -42.75
CA LYS A 38 7.39 -13.71 -42.90
C LYS A 38 6.54 -14.15 -41.70
N LYS A 39 5.34 -14.67 -42.03
CA LYS A 39 4.29 -15.23 -41.16
C LYS A 39 4.50 -16.73 -40.88
N ALA A 40 3.73 -17.18 -39.88
CA ALA A 40 3.37 -18.54 -39.43
C ALA A 40 4.23 -19.07 -38.28
N LYS A 41 3.67 -19.58 -37.19
CA LYS A 41 2.46 -20.40 -37.05
C LYS A 41 1.75 -20.13 -35.71
N VAL A 42 0.42 -20.04 -35.79
CA VAL A 42 -0.53 -20.06 -34.68
C VAL A 42 -0.64 -21.50 -34.17
N GLU A 43 -0.52 -21.71 -32.87
CA GLU A 43 -1.22 -22.79 -32.16
C GLU A 43 -2.05 -22.12 -31.06
N ASN A 44 -3.37 -22.33 -31.17
CA ASN A 44 -4.37 -21.91 -30.21
C ASN A 44 -4.33 -22.89 -29.06
N GLU A 45 -4.16 -22.40 -27.84
CA GLU A 45 -4.73 -23.05 -26.66
C GLU A 45 -5.92 -22.21 -26.23
N ASP A 46 -7.08 -22.83 -26.45
CA ASP A 46 -8.38 -22.50 -25.91
C ASP A 46 -8.27 -22.55 -24.38
N ASP A 47 -8.39 -21.39 -23.74
CA ASP A 47 -8.66 -21.34 -22.31
C ASP A 47 -9.74 -20.30 -22.07
N GLY A 48 -10.93 -20.81 -21.78
CA GLY A 48 -12.17 -20.07 -21.66
C GLY A 48 -12.04 -18.94 -20.66
N HIS A 49 -11.87 -17.71 -21.16
CA HIS A 49 -12.12 -16.52 -20.39
C HIS A 49 -13.63 -16.34 -20.23
N THR A 50 -14.20 -16.96 -19.19
CA THR A 50 -15.34 -16.37 -18.51
C THR A 50 -14.85 -15.07 -17.89
N ASN A 51 -14.91 -14.00 -18.68
CA ASN A 51 -14.59 -12.64 -18.29
C ASN A 51 -15.69 -12.17 -17.33
N GLY A 52 -15.63 -12.61 -16.08
CA GLY A 52 -16.36 -12.04 -14.96
C GLY A 52 -15.82 -10.66 -14.68
N LYS A 53 -16.16 -9.69 -15.54
CA LYS A 53 -16.15 -8.28 -15.16
C LYS A 53 -17.22 -8.14 -14.07
N HIS A 54 -16.86 -8.45 -12.83
CA HIS A 54 -17.67 -8.02 -11.70
C HIS A 54 -17.62 -6.48 -11.74
N ALA A 55 -18.74 -5.89 -12.11
CA ALA A 55 -18.98 -4.49 -11.82
C ALA A 55 -18.78 -4.30 -10.31
N PRO A 56 -18.19 -3.18 -9.86
CA PRO A 56 -18.15 -2.89 -8.43
C PRO A 56 -19.57 -3.01 -7.88
N ASP A 57 -19.73 -3.76 -6.80
CA ASP A 57 -21.02 -3.86 -6.11
C ASP A 57 -21.46 -2.47 -5.65
N ASP A 58 -22.77 -2.22 -5.62
CA ASP A 58 -23.38 -0.91 -5.34
C ASP A 58 -22.84 -0.29 -4.04
N VAL A 59 -22.64 -1.14 -3.02
CA VAL A 59 -22.07 -0.76 -1.72
C VAL A 59 -20.61 -0.26 -1.83
N SER A 60 -19.80 -0.85 -2.72
CA SER A 60 -18.41 -0.41 -2.91
C SER A 60 -18.34 0.97 -3.56
N VAL A 61 -19.24 1.25 -4.51
CA VAL A 61 -19.35 2.57 -5.15
C VAL A 61 -19.83 3.60 -4.13
N GLU A 62 -20.86 3.27 -3.36
CA GLU A 62 -21.38 4.12 -2.29
C GLU A 62 -20.29 4.44 -1.24
N TYR A 63 -19.49 3.44 -0.86
CA TYR A 63 -18.36 3.63 0.05
C TYR A 63 -17.27 4.55 -0.53
N ASP A 64 -16.93 4.39 -1.80
CA ASP A 64 -15.93 5.24 -2.47
C ASP A 64 -16.41 6.70 -2.56
N GLU A 65 -17.68 6.93 -2.88
CA GLU A 65 -18.30 8.26 -2.89
C GLU A 65 -18.35 8.87 -1.48
N PHE A 66 -18.72 8.07 -0.49
CA PHE A 66 -18.68 8.46 0.91
C PHE A 66 -17.27 8.88 1.34
N CYS A 67 -16.25 8.08 1.04
CA CYS A 67 -14.86 8.38 1.38
C CYS A 67 -14.37 9.69 0.76
N LYS A 68 -14.77 9.98 -0.49
CA LYS A 68 -14.46 11.26 -1.15
C LYS A 68 -15.10 12.43 -0.42
N ALA A 69 -16.39 12.35 -0.13
CA ALA A 69 -17.12 13.41 0.58
C ALA A 69 -16.50 13.70 1.97
N ILE A 70 -16.14 12.65 2.72
CA ILE A 70 -15.47 12.81 4.03
C ILE A 70 -14.12 13.50 3.88
N ASN A 71 -13.31 13.12 2.89
CA ASN A 71 -12.01 13.73 2.67
C ASN A 71 -12.07 15.19 2.21
N GLU A 72 -13.11 15.56 1.46
CA GLU A 72 -13.31 16.92 0.95
C GLU A 72 -13.86 17.87 2.02
N HIS A 73 -14.68 17.36 2.95
CA HIS A 73 -15.46 18.21 3.84
C HIS A 73 -15.07 18.13 5.32
N LEU A 74 -14.30 17.13 5.75
CA LEU A 74 -13.83 17.03 7.13
C LEU A 74 -12.33 17.29 7.25
N SER A 75 -11.97 18.11 8.23
CA SER A 75 -10.57 18.37 8.57
C SER A 75 -9.93 17.19 9.30
N VAL A 76 -8.59 17.16 9.32
CA VAL A 76 -7.84 16.17 10.10
C VAL A 76 -8.24 16.18 11.57
N ASP A 77 -8.44 17.35 12.17
CA ASP A 77 -8.79 17.48 13.58
C ASP A 77 -10.20 16.96 13.86
N GLN A 78 -11.16 17.25 12.99
CA GLN A 78 -12.52 16.70 13.07
C GLN A 78 -12.53 15.17 12.98
N LEU A 79 -11.73 14.59 12.09
CA LEU A 79 -11.62 13.14 11.96
C LEU A 79 -11.06 12.49 13.24
N LYS A 80 -10.05 13.11 13.86
CA LYS A 80 -9.49 12.63 15.13
C LYS A 80 -10.50 12.74 16.27
N GLU A 81 -11.23 13.85 16.34
CA GLU A 81 -12.28 14.07 17.33
C GLU A 81 -13.39 13.01 17.23
N ILE A 82 -13.79 12.62 16.01
CA ILE A 82 -14.74 11.52 15.78
C ILE A 82 -14.21 10.20 16.35
N LEU A 83 -12.94 9.86 16.11
CA LEU A 83 -12.36 8.61 16.64
C LEU A 83 -12.38 8.60 18.16
N GLU A 84 -11.95 9.69 18.78
CA GLU A 84 -11.86 9.83 20.23
C GLU A 84 -13.24 9.79 20.89
N ALA A 85 -14.24 10.43 20.30
CA ALA A 85 -15.63 10.39 20.76
C ALA A 85 -16.24 8.97 20.73
N ASN A 86 -15.68 8.07 19.93
CA ASN A 86 -16.09 6.66 19.83
C ASN A 86 -15.10 5.69 20.51
N GLY A 87 -14.16 6.20 21.31
CA GLY A 87 -13.20 5.38 22.05
C GLY A 87 -12.16 4.67 21.19
N LEU A 88 -11.88 5.20 19.99
CA LEU A 88 -10.84 4.72 19.09
C LEU A 88 -9.60 5.63 19.15
N HIS A 89 -8.43 5.07 18.86
CA HIS A 89 -7.18 5.82 18.84
C HIS A 89 -7.03 6.64 17.55
N SER A 90 -6.63 7.91 17.70
CA SER A 90 -6.38 8.88 16.63
C SER A 90 -4.94 8.85 16.08
N SER A 91 -4.12 7.92 16.54
CA SER A 91 -2.71 7.78 16.15
C SER A 91 -2.51 7.17 14.75
N GLY A 92 -1.33 7.34 14.18
CA GLY A 92 -0.93 6.78 12.88
C GLY A 92 -0.75 7.86 11.81
N SER A 93 -0.45 7.42 10.59
CA SER A 93 -0.37 8.29 9.42
C SER A 93 -1.74 8.85 9.03
N ASP A 94 -1.74 9.92 8.22
CA ASP A 94 -2.97 10.57 7.73
C ASP A 94 -3.91 9.57 7.04
N LEU A 95 -3.35 8.65 6.26
CA LEU A 95 -4.12 7.62 5.57
C LEU A 95 -4.73 6.58 6.52
N GLU A 96 -4.04 6.23 7.61
CA GLU A 96 -4.48 5.19 8.53
C GLU A 96 -5.66 5.63 9.38
N PHE A 97 -5.57 6.80 10.02
CA PHE A 97 -6.69 7.27 10.83
C PHE A 97 -7.89 7.65 9.94
N ARG A 98 -7.68 8.20 8.73
CA ARG A 98 -8.77 8.45 7.76
C ARG A 98 -9.53 7.18 7.42
N ARG A 99 -8.82 6.09 7.10
CA ARG A 99 -9.45 4.79 6.84
C ARG A 99 -10.25 4.29 8.04
N ARG A 100 -9.71 4.41 9.25
CA ARG A 100 -10.44 4.06 10.49
C ARG A 100 -11.70 4.90 10.67
N CYS A 101 -11.63 6.21 10.44
CA CYS A 101 -12.80 7.09 10.51
C CYS A 101 -13.85 6.70 9.47
N GLN A 102 -13.44 6.45 8.23
CA GLN A 102 -14.35 6.11 7.14
C GLN A 102 -15.06 4.77 7.39
N ASP A 103 -14.32 3.75 7.84
CA ASP A 103 -14.90 2.46 8.26
C ASP A 103 -15.87 2.64 9.43
N LEU A 104 -15.47 3.38 10.47
CA LEU A 104 -16.32 3.70 11.62
C LEU A 104 -17.62 4.37 11.19
N LEU A 105 -17.54 5.41 10.36
CA LEU A 105 -18.69 6.25 10.00
C LEU A 105 -19.67 5.55 9.06
N PHE A 106 -19.18 4.68 8.18
CA PHE A 106 -20.01 4.02 7.17
C PHE A 106 -20.55 2.66 7.64
N TYR A 107 -19.69 1.83 8.23
CA TYR A 107 -20.04 0.46 8.65
C TYR A 107 -20.32 0.35 10.16
N GLY A 108 -19.87 1.30 10.97
CA GLY A 108 -20.08 1.32 12.42
C GLY A 108 -18.83 0.99 13.23
N ALA A 109 -18.88 1.22 14.55
CA ALA A 109 -17.76 0.94 15.43
C ALA A 109 -17.54 -0.58 15.55
N LEU A 110 -16.29 -1.01 15.39
CA LEU A 110 -15.89 -2.40 15.62
C LEU A 110 -16.02 -2.74 17.11
N GLU A 111 -16.50 -3.95 17.39
CA GLU A 111 -16.39 -4.54 18.72
C GLU A 111 -14.94 -4.90 19.04
N LYS A 112 -14.66 -5.11 20.31
CA LYS A 112 -13.36 -5.63 20.74
C LYS A 112 -13.18 -7.07 20.27
N CYS A 113 -11.92 -7.46 20.10
CA CYS A 113 -11.56 -8.81 19.69
C CYS A 113 -12.16 -9.83 20.67
N PRO A 114 -12.92 -10.84 20.19
CA PRO A 114 -13.60 -11.81 21.05
C PRO A 114 -12.64 -12.74 21.80
N VAL A 115 -11.35 -12.74 21.44
CA VAL A 115 -10.34 -13.62 22.04
C VAL A 115 -9.50 -12.91 23.10
N CYS A 116 -9.01 -11.71 22.82
CA CYS A 116 -8.08 -10.99 23.72
C CYS A 116 -8.57 -9.59 24.13
N ASN A 117 -9.78 -9.19 23.75
CA ASN A 117 -10.35 -7.87 23.98
C ASN A 117 -9.53 -6.70 23.37
N GLY A 118 -8.62 -7.00 22.44
CA GLY A 118 -7.83 -6.02 21.69
C GLY A 118 -8.62 -5.33 20.57
N SER A 119 -8.00 -4.34 19.94
CA SER A 119 -8.58 -3.63 18.78
C SER A 119 -8.38 -4.42 17.48
N LEU A 120 -9.38 -4.38 16.60
CA LEU A 120 -9.33 -4.92 15.24
C LEU A 120 -9.00 -3.79 14.26
N GLU A 121 -8.18 -4.10 13.25
CA GLU A 121 -7.86 -3.17 12.17
C GLU A 121 -8.01 -3.87 10.82
N PHE A 122 -8.56 -3.15 9.83
CA PHE A 122 -8.66 -3.63 8.46
C PHE A 122 -7.33 -3.39 7.72
N ASP A 123 -6.71 -4.46 7.22
CA ASP A 123 -5.49 -4.38 6.42
C ASP A 123 -5.74 -4.23 4.92
N GLY A 124 -7.01 -4.08 4.53
CA GLY A 124 -7.46 -4.05 3.15
C GLY A 124 -8.01 -5.38 2.61
N ARG A 125 -7.81 -6.49 3.33
CA ARG A 125 -8.32 -7.82 2.97
C ARG A 125 -9.06 -8.51 4.10
N ILE A 126 -8.60 -8.34 5.34
CA ILE A 126 -9.19 -8.98 6.51
C ILE A 126 -9.01 -8.07 7.72
N PHE A 127 -9.94 -8.17 8.67
CA PHE A 127 -9.75 -7.55 9.97
C PHE A 127 -8.83 -8.42 10.79
N SER A 128 -7.71 -7.85 11.23
CA SER A 128 -6.72 -8.53 12.06
C SER A 128 -6.64 -7.87 13.43
N CYS A 129 -6.59 -8.68 14.48
CA CYS A 129 -6.40 -8.17 15.83
C CYS A 129 -4.98 -7.62 16.02
N LYS A 130 -4.86 -6.48 16.69
CA LYS A 130 -3.60 -5.85 17.10
C LYS A 130 -3.32 -5.99 18.59
N GLY A 131 -4.14 -6.76 19.30
CA GLY A 131 -3.95 -7.06 20.72
C GLY A 131 -2.90 -8.14 20.97
N PHE A 132 -2.71 -8.45 22.25
CA PHE A 132 -1.76 -9.46 22.72
C PHE A 132 -2.48 -10.44 23.65
N TYR A 133 -2.08 -11.71 23.62
CA TYR A 133 -2.50 -12.69 24.64
C TYR A 133 -1.71 -12.47 25.93
N SER A 134 -0.45 -12.08 25.79
CA SER A 134 0.50 -11.80 26.87
C SER A 134 1.63 -10.93 26.33
N GLU A 135 2.56 -10.52 27.20
CA GLU A 135 3.77 -9.77 26.83
C GLU A 135 4.64 -10.46 25.77
N TRP A 136 4.47 -11.76 25.55
CA TRP A 136 5.30 -12.57 24.66
C TRP A 136 4.59 -13.05 23.39
N ALA A 137 3.28 -12.83 23.28
CA ALA A 137 2.48 -13.37 22.18
C ALA A 137 1.39 -12.40 21.70
N SER A 138 1.43 -12.06 20.42
CA SER A 138 0.39 -11.28 19.75
C SER A 138 -0.84 -12.14 19.46
N CYS A 139 -2.01 -11.49 19.43
CA CYS A 139 -3.25 -12.14 19.06
C CYS A 139 -3.27 -12.43 17.56
N THR A 140 -3.61 -13.66 17.19
CA THR A 140 -3.69 -14.08 15.77
C THR A 140 -5.12 -14.13 15.25
N PHE A 141 -6.08 -13.60 16.00
CA PHE A 141 -7.47 -13.56 15.55
C PHE A 141 -7.61 -12.66 14.32
N SER A 142 -8.26 -13.19 13.28
CA SER A 142 -8.60 -12.46 12.07
C SER A 142 -9.98 -12.88 11.55
N THR A 143 -10.74 -11.95 10.98
CA THR A 143 -12.09 -12.21 10.45
C THR A 143 -12.40 -11.33 9.24
N ARG A 144 -13.22 -11.85 8.34
CA ARG A 144 -13.81 -11.07 7.23
C ARG A 144 -15.13 -10.41 7.62
N ASP A 145 -15.72 -10.83 8.72
CA ASP A 145 -16.98 -10.33 9.25
C ASP A 145 -16.75 -9.98 10.72
N PRO A 146 -16.22 -8.78 11.02
CA PRO A 146 -15.95 -8.39 12.38
C PRO A 146 -17.27 -8.03 13.10
N PRO A 147 -17.43 -8.43 14.37
CA PRO A 147 -18.55 -7.96 15.16
C PRO A 147 -18.50 -6.43 15.27
N ARG A 148 -19.66 -5.78 15.17
CA ARG A 148 -19.81 -4.32 15.27
C ARG A 148 -20.84 -3.97 16.33
N LYS A 149 -20.65 -2.80 16.93
CA LYS A 149 -21.52 -2.24 17.94
C LYS A 149 -22.88 -1.86 17.37
N GLU A 150 -23.93 -2.23 18.08
CA GLU A 150 -25.31 -1.83 17.78
C GLU A 150 -25.61 -0.40 18.25
N GLU A 151 -24.69 0.26 18.98
CA GLU A 151 -24.88 1.65 19.33
C GLU A 151 -24.72 2.60 18.12
N PRO A 152 -25.49 3.70 18.07
CA PRO A 152 -25.24 4.79 17.15
C PRO A 152 -23.85 5.38 17.35
N ILE A 153 -23.22 5.79 16.25
CA ILE A 153 -21.91 6.45 16.30
C ILE A 153 -22.07 7.83 16.95
N ASN A 154 -21.13 8.18 17.82
CA ASN A 154 -21.09 9.48 18.43
C ASN A 154 -20.45 10.49 17.45
N ILE A 155 -21.23 11.49 17.01
CA ILE A 155 -20.78 12.51 16.07
C ILE A 155 -20.60 13.82 16.85
N PRO A 156 -19.35 14.32 17.00
CA PRO A 156 -19.09 15.56 17.74
C PRO A 156 -19.81 16.77 17.12
N ASP A 157 -20.14 17.76 17.96
CA ASP A 157 -20.87 18.98 17.54
C ASP A 157 -20.10 19.79 16.49
N SER A 158 -18.77 19.73 16.52
CA SER A 158 -17.90 20.35 15.52
C SER A 158 -18.15 19.81 14.10
N VAL A 159 -18.62 18.56 13.98
CA VAL A 159 -18.87 17.85 12.73
C VAL A 159 -20.34 17.95 12.33
N GLN A 160 -21.26 18.04 13.28
CA GLN A 160 -22.70 18.16 13.03
C GLN A 160 -23.08 19.38 12.18
N ASN A 161 -22.24 20.42 12.16
CA ASN A 161 -22.44 21.63 11.37
C ASN A 161 -21.79 21.58 9.97
N SER A 162 -21.19 20.45 9.58
CA SER A 162 -20.52 20.29 8.29
C SER A 162 -21.50 19.98 7.14
N LEU A 163 -21.03 20.17 5.89
CA LEU A 163 -21.80 19.85 4.68
C LEU A 163 -22.11 18.35 4.54
N VAL A 164 -21.39 17.49 5.25
CA VAL A 164 -21.62 16.03 5.26
C VAL A 164 -22.48 15.58 6.43
N SER A 165 -23.01 16.49 7.26
CA SER A 165 -23.81 16.13 8.43
C SER A 165 -25.01 15.26 8.10
N ASP A 166 -25.73 15.54 7.01
CA ASP A 166 -26.87 14.72 6.57
C ASP A 166 -26.42 13.34 6.07
N LEU A 167 -25.26 13.27 5.40
CA LEU A 167 -24.65 12.00 4.99
C LEU A 167 -24.23 11.15 6.20
N LEU A 168 -23.66 11.78 7.23
CA LEU A 168 -23.28 11.09 8.47
C LEU A 168 -24.51 10.58 9.23
N LYS A 169 -25.58 11.39 9.30
CA LYS A 169 -26.85 10.99 9.92
C LYS A 169 -27.49 9.78 9.23
N LYS A 170 -27.29 9.61 7.92
CA LYS A 170 -27.78 8.44 7.16
C LYS A 170 -27.25 7.13 7.76
N TYR A 171 -25.96 7.07 8.09
CA TYR A 171 -25.29 5.86 8.61
C TYR A 171 -25.12 5.84 10.13
N GLN A 172 -25.55 6.91 10.82
CA GLN A 172 -25.54 6.95 12.27
C GLN A 172 -26.43 5.84 12.87
N ASP A 173 -27.59 5.59 12.25
CA ASP A 173 -28.50 4.49 12.58
C ASP A 173 -27.90 3.14 12.12
N PRO A 174 -27.62 2.20 13.04
CA PRO A 174 -27.09 0.87 12.72
C PRO A 174 -27.93 0.12 11.67
N SER A 175 -29.26 0.31 11.67
CA SER A 175 -30.18 -0.40 10.77
C SER A 175 -30.02 0.01 9.30
N LYS A 176 -29.38 1.16 9.05
CA LYS A 176 -29.15 1.72 7.71
C LYS A 176 -27.72 1.49 7.21
N ARG A 177 -26.84 0.91 8.04
CA ARG A 177 -25.45 0.68 7.67
C ARG A 177 -25.38 -0.48 6.67
N PRO A 178 -24.67 -0.31 5.54
CA PRO A 178 -24.42 -1.41 4.64
C PRO A 178 -23.60 -2.50 5.35
N GLN A 179 -23.78 -3.75 4.94
CA GLN A 179 -22.89 -4.81 5.39
C GLN A 179 -21.64 -4.85 4.51
N MET A 180 -20.47 -4.88 5.16
CA MET A 180 -19.21 -4.96 4.45
C MET A 180 -19.03 -6.36 3.88
N ASN A 181 -19.19 -6.51 2.56
CA ASN A 181 -18.88 -7.78 1.90
C ASN A 181 -17.38 -7.86 1.57
N VAL A 182 -16.58 -8.19 2.59
CA VAL A 182 -15.12 -8.32 2.45
C VAL A 182 -14.73 -9.40 1.42
N SER A 183 -15.61 -10.39 1.19
CA SER A 183 -15.38 -11.43 0.18
C SER A 183 -15.33 -10.89 -1.24
N LEU A 184 -16.02 -9.78 -1.55
CA LEU A 184 -15.96 -9.11 -2.86
C LEU A 184 -14.74 -8.18 -3.01
N LEU A 185 -14.19 -7.67 -1.90
CA LEU A 185 -12.99 -6.84 -1.92
C LEU A 185 -11.71 -7.67 -2.17
N ALA A 186 -11.72 -8.94 -1.77
CA ALA A 186 -10.59 -9.85 -1.84
C ALA A 186 -10.40 -10.54 -3.22
N ASP A 187 -11.15 -10.16 -4.26
CA ASP A 187 -11.05 -10.78 -5.58
C ASP A 187 -9.72 -10.48 -6.29
N LYS A 188 -9.04 -9.40 -5.89
CA LYS A 188 -7.78 -8.99 -6.51
C LYS A 188 -6.60 -9.19 -5.55
N PRO A 189 -5.47 -9.74 -6.03
CA PRO A 189 -4.39 -10.19 -5.16
C PRO A 189 -3.66 -9.07 -4.40
N PHE A 190 -3.71 -7.83 -4.90
CA PHE A 190 -3.05 -6.67 -4.28
C PHE A 190 -4.01 -5.72 -3.58
N THR A 191 -5.28 -6.08 -3.38
CA THR A 191 -6.22 -5.24 -2.60
C THR A 191 -5.60 -4.89 -1.24
N GLY A 192 -5.62 -3.59 -0.89
CA GLY A 192 -5.07 -3.08 0.36
C GLY A 192 -3.56 -2.84 0.39
N MET A 193 -2.83 -3.30 -0.62
CA MET A 193 -1.37 -3.22 -0.62
C MET A 193 -0.87 -1.86 -1.15
N MET A 194 -0.03 -1.20 -0.36
CA MET A 194 0.78 -0.05 -0.79
C MET A 194 2.16 -0.57 -1.23
N ILE A 195 2.46 -0.54 -2.53
CA ILE A 195 3.68 -1.13 -3.10
C ILE A 195 4.63 -0.01 -3.56
N SER A 196 5.85 0.02 -3.02
CA SER A 196 6.89 0.95 -3.49
C SER A 196 7.78 0.28 -4.53
N LEU A 197 8.12 1.01 -5.60
CA LEU A 197 8.98 0.53 -6.68
C LEU A 197 10.33 1.25 -6.63
N MET A 198 11.43 0.49 -6.63
CA MET A 198 12.78 1.07 -6.51
C MET A 198 13.75 0.62 -7.60
N GLY A 199 14.57 1.58 -8.01
CA GLY A 199 15.61 1.41 -9.01
C GLY A 199 15.10 1.01 -10.39
N ARG A 200 16.01 0.49 -11.20
CA ARG A 200 15.71 0.06 -12.56
C ARG A 200 15.18 -1.37 -12.57
N LEU A 201 13.86 -1.49 -12.69
CA LEU A 201 13.15 -2.77 -12.80
C LEU A 201 13.22 -3.30 -14.24
N THR A 202 12.82 -4.57 -14.42
CA THR A 202 12.78 -5.25 -15.74
C THR A 202 11.84 -4.58 -16.74
N ARG A 203 10.81 -3.88 -16.23
CA ARG A 203 9.87 -3.05 -17.00
C ARG A 203 9.82 -1.65 -16.37
N THR A 204 9.22 -0.70 -17.07
CA THR A 204 9.10 0.68 -16.58
C THR A 204 8.24 0.74 -15.31
N HIS A 205 8.50 1.70 -14.43
CA HIS A 205 7.67 1.94 -13.25
C HIS A 205 6.21 2.17 -13.62
N HIS A 206 5.95 2.88 -14.73
CA HIS A 206 4.61 3.10 -15.24
C HIS A 206 3.90 1.80 -15.65
N TYR A 207 4.60 0.84 -16.25
CA TYR A 207 4.05 -0.48 -16.56
C TYR A 207 3.65 -1.23 -15.26
N TRP A 208 4.55 -1.23 -14.28
CA TRP A 208 4.28 -1.89 -13.00
C TRP A 208 3.16 -1.21 -12.23
N LYS A 209 3.13 0.12 -12.23
CA LYS A 209 2.04 0.91 -11.64
C LYS A 209 0.69 0.50 -12.19
N ARG A 210 0.52 0.49 -13.53
CA ARG A 210 -0.72 0.04 -14.15
C ARG A 210 -1.08 -1.41 -13.80
N THR A 211 -0.08 -2.29 -13.72
CA THR A 211 -0.30 -3.71 -13.39
C THR A 211 -0.73 -3.88 -11.94
N ILE A 212 -0.11 -3.16 -11.01
CA ILE A 212 -0.44 -3.16 -9.58
C ILE A 212 -1.85 -2.62 -9.37
N GLU A 213 -2.15 -1.46 -9.95
CA GLU A 213 -3.48 -0.81 -9.88
C GLU A 213 -4.57 -1.69 -10.50
N LYS A 214 -4.28 -2.35 -11.63
CA LYS A 214 -5.21 -3.32 -12.25
C LYS A 214 -5.61 -4.44 -11.28
N HIS A 215 -4.69 -4.88 -10.44
CA HIS A 215 -4.90 -5.96 -9.45
C HIS A 215 -5.18 -5.42 -8.04
N GLY A 216 -5.66 -4.18 -7.92
CA GLY A 216 -6.21 -3.63 -6.67
C GLY A 216 -5.19 -3.00 -5.71
N GLY A 217 -3.91 -2.95 -6.07
CA GLY A 217 -2.87 -2.31 -5.24
C GLY A 217 -2.67 -0.83 -5.59
N MET A 218 -1.99 -0.11 -4.71
CA MET A 218 -1.58 1.28 -4.93
C MET A 218 -0.05 1.37 -4.97
N VAL A 219 0.49 2.28 -5.80
CA VAL A 219 1.94 2.52 -5.83
C VAL A 219 2.31 3.69 -4.92
N ALA A 220 3.22 3.44 -3.99
CA ALA A 220 3.75 4.44 -3.06
C ALA A 220 5.06 5.05 -3.60
N ASN A 221 5.16 6.39 -3.56
CA ASN A 221 6.39 7.13 -3.91
C ASN A 221 7.44 7.12 -2.78
N SER A 222 7.04 6.67 -1.60
CA SER A 222 7.88 6.51 -0.41
C SER A 222 7.81 5.08 0.08
N ILE A 223 8.84 4.65 0.79
CA ILE A 223 8.88 3.35 1.47
C ILE A 223 8.16 3.43 2.81
N ILE A 224 8.16 4.61 3.44
CA ILE A 224 7.45 4.85 4.69
C ILE A 224 5.94 4.71 4.41
N GLY A 225 5.30 3.76 5.11
CA GLY A 225 3.89 3.41 4.91
C GLY A 225 3.62 2.46 3.73
N ALA A 226 4.64 1.95 3.05
CA ALA A 226 4.49 0.89 2.06
C ALA A 226 4.33 -0.47 2.75
N THR A 227 3.40 -1.29 2.27
CA THR A 227 3.21 -2.69 2.70
C THR A 227 4.28 -3.61 2.09
N CYS A 228 4.77 -3.27 0.90
CA CYS A 228 5.71 -4.09 0.15
C CYS A 228 6.67 -3.20 -0.65
N LEU A 229 7.94 -3.60 -0.71
CA LEU A 229 8.96 -2.96 -1.50
C LEU A 229 9.43 -3.89 -2.61
N VAL A 230 9.41 -3.41 -3.86
CA VAL A 230 9.92 -4.12 -5.04
C VAL A 230 11.18 -3.42 -5.53
N ALA A 231 12.33 -4.08 -5.39
CA ALA A 231 13.63 -3.60 -5.84
C ALA A 231 14.23 -4.57 -6.86
N SER A 232 15.09 -4.06 -7.75
CA SER A 232 15.85 -4.93 -8.65
C SER A 232 16.98 -5.66 -7.87
N PRO A 233 17.44 -6.83 -8.34
CA PRO A 233 18.58 -7.50 -7.73
C PRO A 233 19.80 -6.59 -7.61
N ALA A 234 20.06 -5.77 -8.63
CA ALA A 234 21.17 -4.82 -8.63
C ALA A 234 21.05 -3.73 -7.55
N GLU A 235 19.84 -3.30 -7.17
CA GLU A 235 19.64 -2.38 -6.05
C GLU A 235 19.92 -3.06 -4.71
N ARG A 236 19.43 -4.29 -4.53
CA ARG A 236 19.68 -5.08 -3.32
C ARG A 236 21.17 -5.35 -3.12
N ASP A 237 21.86 -5.81 -4.18
CA ASP A 237 23.25 -6.26 -4.10
C ASP A 237 24.23 -5.09 -3.90
N ARG A 238 23.81 -3.85 -4.19
CA ARG A 238 24.57 -2.63 -3.91
C ARG A 238 24.41 -2.13 -2.47
N GLY A 239 23.69 -2.85 -1.61
CA GLY A 239 23.31 -2.38 -0.27
C GLY A 239 22.20 -1.31 -0.31
N GLY A 240 21.59 -1.10 -1.48
CA GLY A 240 20.50 -0.16 -1.67
C GLY A 240 20.89 1.32 -1.68
N THR A 241 19.95 2.16 -2.13
CA THR A 241 19.94 3.55 -1.67
C THR A 241 19.67 3.57 -0.15
N SER A 242 20.01 4.66 0.56
CA SER A 242 19.79 4.77 2.02
C SER A 242 18.38 4.34 2.45
N LYS A 243 17.39 4.60 1.60
CA LYS A 243 15.99 4.21 1.78
C LYS A 243 15.75 2.68 1.74
N LEU A 244 16.46 1.93 0.89
CA LEU A 244 16.34 0.47 0.85
C LEU A 244 17.01 -0.18 2.07
N ALA A 245 18.15 0.36 2.53
CA ALA A 245 18.82 -0.11 3.73
C ALA A 245 17.98 0.12 5.01
N GLU A 246 17.19 1.19 5.05
CA GLU A 246 16.28 1.50 6.17
C GLU A 246 15.01 0.61 6.18
N ALA A 247 14.73 -0.09 5.08
CA ALA A 247 13.55 -0.91 4.88
C ALA A 247 13.78 -2.42 5.02
N MET A 248 15.05 -2.85 5.05
CA MET A 248 15.49 -4.24 5.26
C MET A 248 15.75 -4.52 6.73
#